data_AF-A0A1E7FLH2-F1
#
_entry.id   AF-A0A1E7FLH2-F1
#
_cell.length_a   1.000
_cell.length_b   1.000
_cell.length_c   1.000
_cell.angle_alpha   90.00
_cell.angle_beta   90.00
_cell.angle_gamma   90.00
#
_symmetry.space_group_name_H-M   'P 1'
#
loop_
_entity.id
_entity.type
_entity.pdbx_description
1 polymer ?
#
loop_
_entity_poly.entity_id
_entity_poly.type
_entity_poly.pdbx_seq_one_letter_code
_entity_poly.pdbx_strand_id
1 'polypeptide(L)' 'NEKSFYSILGVDSNAKDDEIRKAYRKKSLKLHPDKIAQRGGNVSKKEEAAAEYEKVQEAYNVLINEKKRLKYDALG' A
#
# COMPACT_ATOMS: atom_id res chain seq x y z
N ASN A 1 4.70 -6.90 -15.40
CA ASN A 1 3.62 -7.79 -14.92
C ASN A 1 2.93 -7.17 -13.72
N GLU A 2 1.66 -7.54 -13.60
CA GLU A 2 0.59 -6.86 -12.89
C GLU A 2 0.80 -6.65 -11.38
N LYS A 3 0.48 -5.44 -10.91
CA LYS A 3 0.03 -5.07 -9.55
C LYS A 3 0.49 -5.99 -8.39
N SER A 4 1.80 -6.24 -8.27
CA SER A 4 2.30 -6.96 -7.09
C SER A 4 2.06 -6.12 -5.83
N PHE A 5 1.82 -6.76 -4.68
CA PHE A 5 1.67 -6.05 -3.40
C PHE A 5 2.88 -5.14 -3.09
N TYR A 6 4.07 -5.54 -3.52
CA TYR A 6 5.29 -4.73 -3.46
C TYR A 6 5.16 -3.42 -4.26
N SER A 7 4.69 -3.49 -5.52
CA SER A 7 4.42 -2.31 -6.36
C SER A 7 3.31 -1.43 -5.78
N ILE A 8 2.28 -2.02 -5.16
CA ILE A 8 1.21 -1.27 -4.48
C ILE A 8 1.76 -0.49 -3.30
N LEU A 9 2.68 -1.05 -2.52
CA LEU A 9 3.36 -0.33 -1.44
C LEU A 9 4.46 0.62 -1.98
N GLY A 10 4.92 0.40 -3.21
CA GLY A 10 6.03 1.14 -3.82
C GLY A 10 7.37 0.74 -3.21
N VAL A 11 7.52 -0.55 -2.89
CA VAL A 11 8.73 -1.15 -2.34
C VAL A 11 9.24 -2.23 -3.29
N ASP A 12 10.51 -2.60 -3.14
CA ASP A 12 11.12 -3.68 -3.90
C ASP A 12 10.57 -5.05 -3.47
N SER A 13 10.63 -6.06 -4.34
CA SER A 13 10.25 -7.44 -3.98
C SER A 13 11.15 -8.02 -2.88
N ASN A 14 12.38 -7.51 -2.77
CA ASN A 14 13.31 -7.86 -1.71
C ASN A 14 13.21 -6.95 -0.45
N ALA A 15 12.16 -6.12 -0.36
CA ALA A 15 11.98 -5.21 0.76
C ALA A 15 11.85 -5.96 2.09
N LYS A 16 12.48 -5.40 3.12
CA LYS A 16 12.38 -5.89 4.51
C LYS A 16 11.10 -5.40 5.18
N ASP A 17 10.68 -6.07 6.25
CA ASP A 17 9.51 -5.70 7.05
C ASP A 17 9.52 -4.24 7.50
N ASP A 18 10.71 -3.70 7.82
CA ASP A 18 10.86 -2.29 8.20
C ASP A 18 10.52 -1.34 7.05
N GLU A 19 10.97 -1.66 5.82
CA GLU A 19 10.65 -0.88 4.63
C GLU A 19 9.18 -0.97 4.27
N ILE A 20 8.57 -2.15 4.40
CA ILE A 20 7.13 -2.37 4.20
C ILE A 20 6.33 -1.50 5.18
N ARG A 21 6.68 -1.49 6.48
CA ARG A 21 6.02 -0.61 7.48
C ARG A 21 6.21 0.86 7.16
N LYS A 22 7.42 1.26 6.75
CA LYS A 22 7.75 2.66 6.43
C LYS A 22 6.98 3.13 5.19
N ALA A 23 6.89 2.30 4.17
CA ALA A 23 6.12 2.56 2.96
C ALA A 23 4.62 2.66 3.26
N TYR A 24 4.08 1.73 4.05
CA TYR A 24 2.68 1.77 4.50
C TYR A 24 2.35 3.09 5.21
N ARG A 25 3.17 3.51 6.19
CA ARG A 25 3.00 4.80 6.88
C ARG A 25 3.05 5.99 5.92
N LYS A 26 3.99 5.99 4.99
CA LYS A 26 4.15 7.05 3.98
C LYS A 26 2.93 7.13 3.05
N LYS A 27 2.39 5.98 2.62
CA LYS A 27 1.19 5.92 1.78
C LYS A 27 -0.07 6.29 2.54
N SER A 28 -0.26 5.79 3.75
CA SER A 28 -1.38 6.17 4.64
C SER A 28 -1.47 7.69 4.81
N LEU A 29 -0.34 8.35 5.07
CA LEU A 29 -0.30 9.81 5.17
C LEU A 29 -0.63 10.51 3.84
N LYS A 30 -0.21 9.96 2.69
CA LYS A 30 -0.51 10.53 1.36
C LYS A 30 -1.98 10.37 0.97
N LEU A 31 -2.58 9.25 1.33
CA LEU A 31 -3.96 8.88 1.02
C LEU A 31 -4.96 9.39 2.08
N HIS A 32 -4.46 9.98 3.18
CA HIS A 32 -5.31 10.54 4.22
C HIS A 32 -6.18 11.68 3.68
N PRO A 33 -7.50 11.71 3.97
CA PRO A 33 -8.42 12.70 3.43
C PRO A 33 -8.04 14.14 3.80
N ASP A 34 -7.42 14.35 4.97
CA ASP A 34 -6.87 15.65 5.38
C ASP A 34 -5.79 16.15 4.42
N LYS A 35 -4.84 15.30 4.06
CA LYS A 35 -3.72 15.66 3.17
C LYS A 35 -4.16 15.84 1.72
N ILE A 36 -5.20 15.11 1.31
CA ILE A 36 -5.86 15.26 0.02
C ILE A 36 -6.64 16.58 -0.02
N ALA A 37 -7.40 16.89 1.02
CA ALA A 37 -8.12 18.15 1.15
C ALA A 37 -7.17 19.35 1.10
N GLN A 38 -6.03 19.29 1.81
CA GLN A 38 -4.98 20.32 1.74
C GLN A 38 -4.38 20.51 0.33
N ARG A 39 -4.46 19.51 -0.55
CA ARG A 39 -3.95 19.57 -1.93
C ARG A 39 -5.02 19.99 -2.95
N GLY A 40 -6.15 20.55 -2.49
CA GLY A 40 -7.28 20.87 -3.37
C GLY A 40 -8.00 19.62 -3.85
N GLY A 41 -8.04 18.58 -3.02
CA GLY A 41 -8.67 17.30 -3.33
C GLY A 41 -10.18 17.36 -3.29
N ASN A 42 -10.79 17.12 -4.45
CA ASN A 42 -12.21 16.94 -4.70
C ASN A 42 -12.68 15.52 -4.32
N VAL A 43 -14.01 15.29 -4.30
CA VAL A 43 -14.64 14.02 -3.86
C VAL A 43 -14.03 12.81 -4.58
N SER A 44 -13.85 12.89 -5.90
CA SER A 44 -13.24 11.82 -6.70
C SER A 44 -11.84 11.42 -6.21
N LYS A 45 -10.99 12.38 -5.83
CA LYS A 45 -9.65 12.08 -5.30
C LYS A 45 -9.71 11.38 -3.94
N LYS A 46 -10.74 11.65 -3.13
CA LYS A 46 -10.94 10.96 -1.84
C LYS A 46 -11.37 9.50 -2.08
N GLU A 47 -12.24 9.28 -3.05
CA GLU A 47 -12.68 7.92 -3.44
C GLU A 47 -11.52 7.11 -4.04
N GLU A 48 -10.74 7.71 -4.96
CA GLU A 48 -9.53 7.09 -5.50
C GLU A 48 -8.53 6.75 -4.40
N ALA A 49 -8.34 7.66 -3.44
CA ALA A 49 -7.44 7.42 -2.34
C ALA A 49 -7.93 6.35 -1.38
N ALA A 50 -9.24 6.24 -1.14
CA ALA A 50 -9.82 5.16 -0.35
C ALA A 50 -9.60 3.80 -1.04
N ALA A 51 -9.84 3.72 -2.36
CA ALA A 51 -9.60 2.52 -3.14
C ALA A 51 -8.11 2.14 -3.20
N GLU A 52 -7.20 3.11 -3.27
CA GLU A 52 -5.76 2.84 -3.17
C GLU A 52 -5.36 2.44 -1.74
N TYR A 53 -5.98 3.04 -0.73
CA TYR A 53 -5.67 2.76 0.68
C TYR A 53 -6.06 1.33 1.07
N GLU A 54 -7.20 0.85 0.59
CA GLU A 54 -7.64 -0.53 0.80
C GLU A 54 -6.62 -1.52 0.22
N LYS A 55 -6.16 -1.29 -1.01
CA LYS A 55 -5.10 -2.10 -1.65
C LYS A 55 -3.79 -2.05 -0.86
N VAL A 56 -3.43 -0.89 -0.34
CA VAL A 56 -2.21 -0.70 0.48
C VAL A 56 -2.31 -1.45 1.81
N GLN A 57 -3.48 -1.44 2.45
CA GLN A 57 -3.73 -2.23 3.66
C GLN A 57 -3.65 -3.73 3.40
N GLU A 58 -4.25 -4.21 2.31
CA GLU A 58 -4.19 -5.61 1.92
C GLU A 58 -2.75 -6.03 1.62
N ALA A 59 -2.04 -5.26 0.80
CA ALA A 59 -0.63 -5.47 0.50
C ALA A 59 0.22 -5.53 1.76
N TYR A 60 0.04 -4.57 2.68
CA TYR A 60 0.76 -4.55 3.95
C TYR A 60 0.46 -5.80 4.79
N ASN A 61 -0.81 -6.18 4.93
CA ASN A 61 -1.22 -7.35 5.72
C ASN A 61 -0.67 -8.68 5.17
N VAL A 62 -0.50 -8.79 3.85
CA VAL A 62 0.09 -9.97 3.23
C VAL A 62 1.62 -9.94 3.38
N LEU A 63 2.26 -8.82 3.05
CA LEU A 63 3.72 -8.74 3.03
C LEU A 63 4.37 -8.72 4.42
N ILE A 64 3.72 -8.13 5.43
CA ILE A 64 4.24 -8.07 6.80
C ILE A 64 4.15 -9.40 7.54
N ASN A 65 3.32 -10.32 7.03
CA ASN A 65 3.16 -11.64 7.60
C ASN A 65 3.95 -12.62 6.76
N GLU A 66 5.09 -13.06 7.28
CA GLU A 66 5.99 -14.00 6.59
C GLU A 66 5.25 -15.21 6.00
N LYS A 67 4.30 -15.82 6.72
CA LYS A 67 3.52 -16.96 6.20
C LYS A 67 2.62 -16.57 5.03
N LYS A 68 1.99 -15.38 5.06
CA LYS A 68 1.15 -14.90 3.96
C LYS A 68 2.00 -14.45 2.77
N ARG A 69 3.12 -13.78 3.03
CA ARG A 69 4.11 -13.39 2.03
C ARG A 69 4.65 -14.61 1.29
N LEU A 70 5.06 -15.65 2.01
CA LEU A 70 5.50 -16.92 1.41
C LEU A 70 4.42 -17.55 0.53
N LYS A 71 3.16 -17.57 0.97
CA LYS A 71 2.04 -18.07 0.16
C LYS A 71 1.79 -17.22 -1.08
N TYR A 72 1.89 -15.91 -0.95
CA TYR A 72 1.72 -14.97 -2.05
C TYR A 72 2.85 -15.10 -3.08
N ASP A 73 4.09 -15.15 -2.62
CA ASP A 73 5.27 -15.35 -3.45
C ASP A 73 5.29 -16.75 -4.10
N ALA A 74 4.66 -17.76 -3.47
CA ALA A 74 4.50 -19.10 -4.05
C ALA A 74 3.31 -19.23 -5.03
N LEU A 75 2.32 -18.33 -4.96
CA LEU A 75 1.19 -18.26 -5.89
C LEU A 75 1.47 -17.34 -7.10
N GLY A 76 2.54 -16.54 -7.03
CA GLY A 76 2.91 -15.50 -7.99
C GLY A 76 3.81 -15.96 -9.11
#